data_AF-A0A0H2R0P5-F1
#
_entry.id   AF-A0A0H2R0P5-F1
#
_cell.length_a   1.000
_cell.length_b   1.000
_cell.length_c   1.000
_cell.angle_alpha   90.00
_cell.angle_beta   90.00
_cell.angle_gamma   90.00
#
_symmetry.space_group_name_H-M   'P 1'
#
loop_
_entity.id
_entity.type
_entity.pdbx_description
1 polymer ?
#
loop_
_entity_poly.entity_id
_entity_poly.type
_entity_poly.pdbx_seq_one_letter_code
_entity_poly.pdbx_strand_id
1 'polypeptide(L)'
;RPSEVARWTRTQRPCAVPVPITDVKVFGEAWRLWYTGLMPVWRLDGVDEVARWPLKRGVPPGEEWAGLVKGGRDGMSLLLVSLSWW
;
A
#
# COMPACT_ATOMS: atom_id res chain seq x y z
N ARG A 1 5.32 3.42 4.55
CA ARG A 1 5.88 2.70 3.38
C ARG A 1 6.98 1.78 3.87
N PRO A 2 6.99 0.50 3.50
CA PRO A 2 8.04 -0.45 3.88
C PRO A 2 9.43 0.00 3.40
N SER A 3 10.47 -0.39 4.13
CA SER A 3 11.85 0.02 3.84
C SER A 3 12.35 -0.55 2.50
N GLU A 4 11.88 -1.75 2.14
CA GLU A 4 12.14 -2.45 0.88
C GLU A 4 11.59 -1.65 -0.31
N VAL A 5 10.37 -1.15 -0.18
CA VAL A 5 9.71 -0.31 -1.21
C VAL A 5 10.43 1.03 -1.34
N ALA A 6 10.87 1.63 -0.23
CA ALA A 6 11.64 2.87 -0.25
C ALA A 6 13.00 2.67 -0.94
N ARG A 7 13.71 1.57 -0.64
CA ARG A 7 14.97 1.20 -1.29
C ARG A 7 14.80 1.00 -2.79
N TRP A 8 13.77 0.25 -3.22
CA TRP A 8 13.47 0.02 -4.63
C TRP A 8 13.13 1.29 -5.41
N THR A 9 12.39 2.20 -4.78
CA THR A 9 12.04 3.49 -5.41
C THR A 9 13.30 4.33 -5.66
N ARG A 10 14.33 4.22 -4.80
CA ARG A 10 15.61 4.94 -4.95
C ARG A 10 16.51 4.35 -6.03
N THR A 11 16.40 3.05 -6.33
CA THR A 11 17.24 2.37 -7.33
C THR A 11 16.71 2.48 -8.77
N GLN A 12 15.88 3.48 -9.07
CA GLN A 12 15.18 3.64 -10.35
C GLN A 12 14.21 2.50 -10.73
N ARG A 13 13.71 1.74 -9.75
CA ARG A 13 12.63 0.76 -9.95
C ARG A 13 12.96 -0.33 -10.99
N PRO A 14 14.08 -1.07 -10.85
CA PRO A 14 14.36 -2.17 -11.76
C PRO A 14 13.28 -3.25 -11.57
N CYS A 15 12.44 -3.46 -12.59
CA CYS A 15 11.40 -4.50 -12.57
C CYS A 15 12.00 -5.92 -12.67
N ALA A 16 13.23 -6.05 -13.19
CA ALA A 16 13.89 -7.33 -13.41
C ALA A 16 14.54 -7.93 -12.15
N VAL A 17 14.74 -7.14 -11.09
CA VAL A 17 15.42 -7.58 -9.86
C VAL A 17 14.46 -7.48 -8.69
N PRO A 18 13.88 -8.60 -8.23
CA PRO A 18 13.03 -8.60 -7.05
C PRO A 18 13.85 -8.19 -5.82
N VAL A 19 13.27 -7.35 -4.96
CA VAL A 19 13.91 -6.96 -3.71
C VAL A 19 13.85 -8.15 -2.76
N PRO A 20 14.98 -8.59 -2.17
CA PRO A 20 14.94 -9.68 -1.20
C PRO A 20 14.14 -9.25 0.02
N ILE A 21 13.04 -9.98 0.28
CA ILE A 21 12.26 -9.88 1.51
C ILE A 21 12.83 -10.92 2.48
N THR A 22 13.39 -10.45 3.58
CA THR A 22 13.99 -11.32 4.60
C THR A 22 12.93 -12.01 5.46
N ASP A 23 11.84 -11.30 5.78
CA ASP A 23 10.71 -11.80 6.56
C ASP A 23 9.40 -11.38 5.92
N VAL A 24 8.71 -12.37 5.35
CA VAL A 24 7.45 -12.19 4.62
C VAL A 24 6.33 -11.68 5.54
N LYS A 25 6.30 -12.11 6.80
CA LYS A 25 5.26 -11.73 7.75
C LYS A 25 5.45 -10.26 8.17
N VAL A 26 6.67 -9.87 8.50
CA VAL A 26 7.01 -8.48 8.86
C VAL A 26 6.76 -7.55 7.68
N PHE A 27 7.18 -7.94 6.48
CA PHE A 27 6.90 -7.17 5.27
C PHE A 27 5.39 -7.03 5.02
N GLY A 28 4.63 -8.11 5.10
CA GLY A 28 3.17 -8.09 4.87
C GLY A 28 2.41 -7.23 5.90
N GLU A 29 2.85 -7.19 7.15
CA GLU A 29 2.30 -6.27 8.18
C GLU A 29 2.63 -4.81 7.86
N ALA A 30 3.89 -4.51 7.53
CA ALA A 30 4.33 -3.16 7.15
C ALA A 30 3.68 -2.68 5.85
N TRP A 31 3.47 -3.58 4.89
CA TRP A 31 2.82 -3.29 3.61
C TRP A 31 1.34 -2.97 3.82
N ARG A 32 0.62 -3.79 4.61
CA ARG A 32 -0.79 -3.55 4.95
C ARG A 32 -0.97 -2.22 5.66
N LEU A 33 -0.15 -1.92 6.67
CA LEU A 33 -0.21 -0.64 7.41
C LEU A 33 0.05 0.56 6.48
N TRP A 34 0.98 0.42 5.55
CA TRP A 34 1.25 1.46 4.57
C TRP A 34 0.08 1.64 3.60
N TYR A 35 -0.45 0.55 3.05
CA TYR A 35 -1.58 0.60 2.10
C TYR A 35 -2.83 1.18 2.76
N THR A 36 -3.13 0.79 4.01
CA THR A 36 -4.27 1.32 4.76
C THR A 36 -4.14 2.81 5.03
N GLY A 37 -2.92 3.31 5.28
CA GLY A 37 -2.66 4.75 5.41
C GLY A 37 -2.83 5.56 4.11
N LEU A 38 -2.92 4.89 2.95
CA LEU A 38 -3.23 5.53 1.66
C LEU A 38 -4.73 5.49 1.34
N MET A 39 -5.51 4.68 2.08
CA MET A 39 -6.93 4.51 1.81
C MET A 39 -7.75 5.68 2.37
N PRO A 40 -8.88 6.02 1.72
CA PRO A 40 -9.84 6.94 2.29
C PRO A 40 -10.36 6.47 3.66
N VAL A 41 -10.72 7.42 4.52
CA VAL A 41 -11.17 7.15 5.90
C VAL A 41 -12.38 6.20 5.94
N TRP A 42 -13.30 6.28 4.99
CA TRP A 42 -14.47 5.39 4.93
C TRP A 42 -14.12 3.91 4.70
N ARG A 43 -12.92 3.62 4.17
CA ARG A 43 -12.44 2.22 4.01
C ARG A 43 -11.95 1.63 5.32
N LEU A 44 -11.63 2.46 6.29
CA LEU A 44 -11.14 2.09 7.61
C LEU A 44 -12.36 1.85 8.53
N ASP A 45 -12.33 0.79 9.32
CA ASP A 45 -13.29 0.61 10.41
C ASP A 45 -12.95 1.69 11.45
N GLY A 46 -13.84 2.67 11.62
CA GLY A 46 -13.64 3.73 12.59
C GLY A 46 -13.37 3.15 13.98
N VAL A 47 -12.43 3.80 14.68
CA VAL A 47 -12.14 3.74 16.13
C VAL A 47 -10.87 2.98 16.56
N ASP A 48 -10.26 2.10 15.76
CA ASP A 48 -8.96 1.51 16.14
C ASP A 48 -7.87 1.82 15.09
N GLU A 49 -6.81 2.51 15.54
CA GLU A 49 -5.64 2.91 14.75
C GLU A 49 -4.85 1.72 14.15
N VAL A 50 -5.25 0.49 14.48
CA VAL A 50 -4.77 -0.74 13.85
C VAL A 50 -5.78 -1.16 12.79
N ALA A 51 -5.44 -0.85 11.54
CA ALA A 51 -6.26 -1.15 10.37
C ALA A 51 -6.86 -2.57 10.42
N ARG A 52 -8.17 -2.66 10.66
CA ARG A 52 -8.93 -3.90 10.51
C ARG A 52 -8.84 -4.33 9.05
N TRP A 53 -8.02 -5.33 8.79
CA TRP A 53 -7.93 -5.99 7.49
C TRP A 53 -8.93 -7.15 7.47
N PRO A 54 -9.71 -7.34 6.40
CA PRO A 54 -9.70 -6.61 5.13
C PRO A 54 -10.47 -5.28 5.20
N LEU A 55 -10.06 -4.33 4.35
CA LEU A 55 -10.71 -3.02 4.18
C LEU A 55 -12.17 -3.14 3.73
N LYS A 56 -12.99 -2.14 4.06
CA LYS A 56 -14.38 -2.08 3.58
C LYS A 56 -14.43 -2.01 2.05
N ARG A 57 -15.41 -2.72 1.50
CA ARG A 57 -15.70 -2.80 0.05
C ARG A 57 -16.90 -1.96 -0.37
N GLY A 58 -17.78 -1.60 0.57
CA GLY A 58 -18.95 -0.75 0.30
C GLY A 58 -18.51 0.70 0.10
N VAL A 59 -18.58 1.19 -1.14
CA VAL A 59 -18.26 2.57 -1.50
C VAL A 59 -19.46 3.46 -1.17
N PRO A 60 -19.32 4.51 -0.35
CA PRO A 60 -20.37 5.50 -0.13
C PRO A 60 -20.73 6.23 -1.44
N PRO A 61 -21.99 6.63 -1.65
CA PRO A 61 -22.39 7.39 -2.82
C PRO A 61 -21.71 8.77 -2.85
N GLY A 62 -21.17 9.16 -4.01
CA GLY A 62 -20.52 10.46 -4.21
C GLY A 62 -19.04 10.54 -3.80
N GLU A 63 -18.44 9.42 -3.42
CA GLU A 63 -17.03 9.40 -3.00
C GLU A 63 -16.06 9.45 -4.18
N GLU A 64 -15.10 10.37 -4.12
CA GLU A 64 -13.99 10.48 -5.07
C GLU A 64 -12.70 9.93 -4.47
N TRP A 65 -12.07 8.97 -5.14
CA TRP A 65 -10.81 8.33 -4.72
C TRP A 65 -9.58 9.26 -4.78
N ALA A 66 -9.79 10.58 -4.73
CA ALA A 66 -8.79 11.63 -4.89
C ALA A 66 -7.62 11.48 -3.91
N GLY A 67 -7.85 10.95 -2.69
CA GLY A 67 -6.79 10.67 -1.73
C GLY A 67 -5.74 9.66 -2.21
N LEU A 68 -6.15 8.66 -3.00
CA LEU A 68 -5.28 7.62 -3.54
C LEU A 68 -4.40 8.14 -4.70
N VAL A 69 -4.80 9.23 -5.35
CA VAL A 69 -4.12 9.82 -6.52
C VAL A 69 -2.82 10.54 -6.15
N LYS A 70 -2.54 10.73 -4.84
CA LYS A 70 -1.31 11.40 -4.35
C LYS A 70 0.02 10.71 -4.73
N GLY A 71 -0.02 9.48 -5.25
CA GLY A 71 1.16 8.74 -5.71
C GLY A 71 1.73 9.16 -7.07
N GLY A 72 1.10 10.11 -7.77
CA GLY A 72 1.47 10.48 -9.13
C GLY A 72 1.17 9.38 -10.16
N ARG A 73 1.69 9.52 -11.39
CA ARG A 73 1.39 8.65 -12.55
C ARG A 73 1.67 7.16 -12.30
N ASP A 74 2.61 6.84 -11.40
CA ASP A 74 3.08 5.48 -11.17
C ASP A 74 2.73 4.94 -9.76
N GLY A 75 1.91 5.66 -8.99
CA GLY A 75 1.57 5.27 -7.62
C GLY A 75 0.90 3.91 -7.53
N MET A 76 0.01 3.59 -8.48
CA MET A 76 -0.63 2.26 -8.54
C MET A 76 0.36 1.16 -8.95
N SER A 77 1.23 1.42 -9.92
CA SER A 77 2.26 0.44 -10.35
C SER A 77 3.20 0.09 -9.20
N LEU A 78 3.58 1.08 -8.39
CA LEU A 78 4.38 0.86 -7.18
C LEU A 78 3.68 -0.08 -6.18
N LEU A 79 2.37 0.12 -5.98
CA LEU A 79 1.57 -0.74 -5.09
C LEU A 79 1.47 -2.17 -5.63
N LEU A 80 1.22 -2.34 -6.92
CA LEU A 80 1.11 -3.67 -7.54
C LEU A 80 2.43 -4.44 -7.51
N VAL A 81 3.55 -3.80 -7.88
CA VAL A 81 4.86 -4.44 -7.87
C VAL A 81 5.29 -4.80 -6.45
N SER A 82 5.09 -3.89 -5.47
CA SER A 82 5.42 -4.20 -4.08
C SER A 82 4.51 -5.25 -3.45
N LEU A 83 3.25 -5.34 -3.91
CA LEU A 83 2.34 -6.40 -3.50
C LEU A 83 2.78 -7.75 -4.06
N SER A 84 3.29 -7.84 -5.29
CA SER A 84 3.71 -9.12 -5.87
C SER A 84 4.95 -9.73 -5.22
N TRP A 85 5.56 -9.05 -4.25
CA TRP A 85 6.66 -9.61 -3.46
C TRP A 85 6.15 -10.45 -2.27
N TRP A 86 4.86 -10.34 -1.92
CA TRP A 86 4.18 -11.06 -0.83
C TRP A 86 2.96 -11.83 -1.36
#